data_AF-A0A068WMW9-F1
#
_entry.id   AF-A0A068WMW9-F1
#
_cell.length_a   1.000
_cell.length_b   1.000
_cell.length_c   1.000
_cell.angle_alpha   90.00
_cell.angle_beta   90.00
_cell.angle_gamma   90.00
#
_symmetry.space_group_name_H-M   'P 1'
#
loop_
_entity.id
_entity.type
_entity.pdbx_description
1 polymer ?
#
loop_
_entity_poly.entity_id
_entity_poly.type
_entity_poly.pdbx_seq_one_letter_code
_entity_poly.pdbx_strand_id
1 'polypeptide(L)'
;MGRPSLRSCNPRKVKRPRRRDSLKCKTKRPPGPYALFLQSMKSCYCGDLVAFSRLVAGKWRQLDAKQKAIYEKRAQSLKAKYNSPCKNSACSKYLKFVNAAYRCLRQQHPDWSSKQIRDAVMQSYRGKQCPC
;
A
#
# COMPACT_ATOMS: atom_id res chain seq x y z
N MET A 1 -13.21 38.46 28.87
CA MET A 1 -11.83 38.42 28.33
C MET A 1 -11.55 37.03 27.75
N GLY A 2 -11.91 36.77 26.49
CA GLY A 2 -11.68 35.48 25.83
C GLY A 2 -10.30 35.42 25.17
N ARG A 3 -9.49 34.40 25.47
CA ARG A 3 -8.22 34.17 24.76
C ARG A 3 -8.51 33.57 23.38
N PRO A 4 -8.08 34.20 22.26
CA PRO A 4 -8.20 33.56 20.96
C PRO A 4 -7.20 32.39 20.88
N SER A 5 -7.74 31.18 20.69
CA SER A 5 -6.95 29.98 20.41
C SER A 5 -6.33 30.12 19.02
N LEU A 6 -5.04 30.46 18.97
CA LEU A 6 -4.26 30.46 17.75
C LEU A 6 -4.19 29.02 17.21
N ARG A 7 -4.96 28.77 16.16
CA ARG A 7 -4.92 27.55 15.36
C ARG A 7 -3.54 27.47 14.71
N SER A 8 -2.62 26.75 15.33
CA SER A 8 -1.31 26.46 14.78
C SER A 8 -1.46 25.68 13.47
N CYS A 9 -1.30 26.37 12.34
CA CYS A 9 -1.20 25.74 11.03
C CYS A 9 0.14 25.02 10.94
N ASN A 10 0.13 23.72 11.24
CA ASN A 10 1.27 22.83 11.06
C ASN A 10 1.74 22.91 9.58
N PRO A 11 2.96 23.37 9.28
CA PRO A 11 3.43 23.48 7.90
C PRO A 11 3.47 22.07 7.29
N ARG A 12 2.73 21.87 6.20
CA ARG A 12 2.70 20.61 5.46
C ARG A 12 4.13 20.28 5.03
N LYS A 13 4.72 19.23 5.62
CA LYS A 13 6.04 18.73 5.21
C LYS A 13 6.04 18.53 3.70
N VAL A 14 6.90 19.29 2.99
CA VAL A 14 7.10 19.15 1.55
C VAL A 14 7.57 17.71 1.29
N LYS A 15 6.75 16.93 0.59
CA LYS A 15 7.11 15.56 0.21
C LYS A 15 8.26 15.65 -0.79
N ARG A 16 9.47 15.29 -0.36
CA ARG A 16 10.63 15.11 -1.26
C ARG A 16 10.22 14.22 -2.45
N PRO A 17 10.56 14.58 -3.69
CA PRO A 17 10.29 13.74 -4.84
C PRO A 17 11.01 12.41 -4.62
N ARG A 18 10.24 11.33 -4.48
CA ARG A 18 10.81 9.97 -4.40
C ARG A 18 11.41 9.67 -5.76
N ARG A 19 12.73 9.44 -5.84
CA ARG A 19 13.41 8.88 -7.01
C ARG A 19 12.55 7.72 -7.52
N ARG A 20 11.92 7.90 -8.68
CA ARG A 20 10.86 6.99 -9.18
C ARG A 20 11.47 5.82 -9.97
N ASP A 21 12.79 5.85 -10.20
CA ASP A 21 13.41 5.03 -11.24
C ASP A 21 14.03 3.71 -10.78
N SER A 22 14.15 3.43 -9.47
CA SER A 22 14.88 2.24 -9.00
C SER A 22 14.03 1.01 -8.67
N LEU A 23 12.76 0.96 -9.07
CA LEU A 23 11.85 -0.14 -8.74
C LEU A 23 11.23 -0.76 -10.00
N LYS A 24 12.08 -1.21 -10.93
CA LYS A 24 11.75 -1.91 -12.19
C LYS A 24 10.97 -3.23 -12.01
N CYS A 25 10.70 -3.60 -10.76
CA CYS A 25 10.05 -4.85 -10.37
C CYS A 25 8.64 -4.68 -9.80
N LYS A 26 8.09 -3.45 -9.82
CA LYS A 26 6.71 -3.22 -9.42
C LYS A 26 5.83 -3.24 -10.65
N THR A 27 5.22 -4.39 -10.93
CA THR A 27 4.01 -4.43 -11.77
C THR A 27 3.02 -3.38 -11.22
N LYS A 28 2.22 -2.75 -12.09
CA LYS A 28 1.23 -1.77 -11.62
C LYS A 28 0.19 -2.49 -10.77
N ARG A 29 -0.29 -1.82 -9.70
CA ARG A 29 -1.36 -2.36 -8.86
C ARG A 29 -2.58 -2.68 -9.73
N PRO A 30 -3.24 -3.83 -9.53
CA PRO A 30 -4.41 -4.20 -10.31
C PRO A 30 -5.57 -3.25 -9.97
N PRO A 31 -6.48 -3.00 -10.93
CA PRO A 31 -7.66 -2.19 -10.70
C PRO A 31 -8.59 -2.85 -9.68
N GLY A 32 -9.18 -2.04 -8.80
CA GLY A 32 -10.24 -2.48 -7.90
C GLY A 32 -11.59 -2.70 -8.61
N PRO A 33 -12.62 -3.19 -7.90
CA PRO A 33 -13.92 -3.54 -8.51
C PRO A 33 -14.59 -2.33 -9.19
N TYR A 34 -14.59 -1.17 -8.54
CA TYR A 34 -15.12 0.07 -9.13
C TYR A 34 -14.35 0.52 -10.37
N ALA A 35 -13.02 0.32 -10.41
CA ALA A 35 -12.20 0.67 -11.56
C ALA A 35 -12.47 -0.25 -12.77
N LEU A 36 -12.79 -1.52 -12.52
CA LEU A 36 -13.26 -2.44 -13.57
C LEU A 36 -14.63 -2.01 -14.12
N PHE A 37 -15.53 -1.56 -13.26
CA PHE A 37 -16.82 -1.01 -13.69
C PHE A 37 -16.65 0.26 -14.53
N LEU A 38 -15.77 1.17 -14.11
CA LEU A 38 -15.41 2.36 -14.90
C LEU A 38 -14.87 1.99 -16.29
N GLN A 39 -14.05 0.94 -16.39
CA GLN A 39 -13.54 0.46 -17.67
C GLN A 39 -14.67 -0.05 -18.59
N SER A 40 -15.65 -0.76 -18.04
CA SER A 40 -16.84 -1.20 -18.77
C SER A 40 -17.71 -0.04 -19.25
N MET A 41 -17.74 1.06 -18.50
CA MET A 41 -18.53 2.27 -18.81
C MET A 41 -17.78 3.28 -19.71
N LYS A 42 -16.52 2.99 -20.08
CA LYS A 42 -15.65 3.92 -20.83
C LYS A 42 -16.21 4.25 -22.22
N SER A 43 -16.95 3.35 -22.85
CA SER A 43 -17.61 3.58 -24.14
C SER A 43 -18.72 4.64 -24.06
N CYS A 44 -19.32 4.84 -22.89
CA CYS A 44 -20.35 5.85 -22.66
C CYS A 44 -19.78 7.22 -22.24
N TYR A 45 -18.47 7.41 -22.40
CA TYR A 45 -17.78 8.63 -22.00
C TYR A 45 -17.99 9.75 -23.02
N CYS A 46 -18.61 10.85 -22.60
CA CYS A 46 -18.76 12.06 -23.40
C CYS A 46 -18.04 13.23 -22.71
N GLY A 47 -16.78 13.48 -23.08
CA GLY A 47 -16.05 14.74 -22.92
C GLY A 47 -15.73 15.23 -21.50
N ASP A 48 -16.74 15.40 -20.64
CA ASP A 48 -16.56 15.90 -19.28
C ASP A 48 -16.28 14.76 -18.29
N LEU A 49 -15.03 14.66 -17.88
CA LEU A 49 -14.56 13.71 -16.85
C LEU A 49 -15.28 13.90 -15.52
N VAL A 50 -15.61 15.13 -15.14
CA VAL A 50 -16.23 15.43 -13.84
C VAL A 50 -17.67 14.94 -13.84
N ALA A 51 -18.46 15.32 -14.85
CA ALA A 51 -19.82 14.80 -15.01
C ALA A 51 -19.86 13.27 -15.14
N PHE A 52 -18.96 12.69 -15.96
CA PHE A 52 -18.89 11.24 -16.13
C PHE A 52 -18.56 10.51 -14.82
N SER A 53 -17.57 10.99 -14.07
CA SER A 53 -17.20 10.37 -12.79
C SER A 53 -18.33 10.40 -11.77
N ARG A 54 -19.09 11.50 -11.71
CA ARG A 54 -20.29 11.64 -10.87
C ARG A 54 -21.38 10.66 -11.29
N LEU A 55 -21.66 10.56 -12.60
CA LEU A 55 -22.66 9.64 -13.14
C LEU A 55 -22.32 8.18 -12.83
N VAL A 56 -21.08 7.78 -13.10
CA VAL A 56 -20.62 6.40 -12.84
C VAL A 56 -20.60 6.10 -11.35
N ALA A 57 -20.22 7.05 -10.49
CA ALA A 57 -20.32 6.90 -9.04
C ALA A 57 -21.77 6.70 -8.58
N GLY A 58 -22.72 7.44 -9.16
CA GLY A 58 -24.15 7.27 -8.91
C GLY A 58 -24.64 5.87 -9.30
N LYS A 59 -24.35 5.43 -10.52
CA LYS A 59 -24.68 4.09 -11.01
C LYS A 59 -24.06 2.99 -10.15
N TRP A 60 -22.81 3.16 -9.72
CA TRP A 60 -22.15 2.19 -8.85
C TRP A 60 -22.84 2.05 -7.49
N ARG A 61 -23.34 3.15 -6.91
CA ARG A 61 -24.09 3.10 -5.65
C ARG A 61 -25.41 2.34 -5.81
N GLN A 62 -26.11 2.58 -6.92
CA GLN A 62 -27.40 1.97 -7.25
C GLN A 62 -27.31 0.50 -7.68
N LEU A 63 -26.13 -0.01 -8.05
CA LEU A 63 -25.97 -1.42 -8.41
C LEU A 63 -26.30 -2.34 -7.23
N ASP A 64 -27.04 -3.40 -7.54
CA ASP A 64 -27.36 -4.49 -6.63
C ASP A 64 -26.09 -5.24 -6.19
N ALA A 65 -26.15 -5.87 -5.01
CA ALA A 65 -25.05 -6.66 -4.46
C ALA A 65 -24.62 -7.78 -5.43
N LYS A 66 -25.56 -8.39 -6.16
CA LYS A 66 -25.27 -9.44 -7.14
C LYS A 66 -24.40 -8.92 -8.30
N GLN A 67 -24.67 -7.71 -8.77
CA GLN A 67 -23.91 -7.10 -9.86
C GLN A 67 -22.54 -6.64 -9.40
N LYS A 68 -22.44 -6.07 -8.18
CA LYS A 68 -21.17 -5.70 -7.56
C LYS A 68 -20.26 -6.91 -7.37
N ALA A 69 -20.83 -8.05 -6.96
CA ALA A 69 -20.08 -9.29 -6.75
C ALA A 69 -19.34 -9.77 -8.01
N ILE A 70 -19.85 -9.52 -9.21
CA ILE A 70 -19.16 -9.86 -10.47
C ILE A 70 -17.84 -9.09 -10.59
N TYR A 71 -17.87 -7.79 -10.32
CA TYR A 71 -16.68 -6.94 -10.36
C TYR A 71 -15.72 -7.23 -9.20
N GLU A 72 -16.24 -7.57 -8.03
CA GLU A 72 -15.44 -7.99 -6.88
C GLU A 72 -14.69 -9.30 -7.15
N LYS A 73 -15.36 -10.32 -7.69
CA LYS A 73 -14.72 -11.58 -8.11
C LYS A 73 -13.62 -11.34 -9.13
N ARG A 74 -13.87 -10.49 -10.14
CA ARG A 74 -12.86 -10.11 -11.14
C ARG A 74 -11.67 -9.38 -10.50
N ALA A 75 -11.93 -8.42 -9.62
CA ALA A 75 -10.87 -7.68 -8.92
C ALA A 75 -10.04 -8.59 -7.99
N GLN A 76 -10.69 -9.53 -7.30
CA GLN A 76 -10.01 -10.53 -6.46
C GLN A 76 -9.11 -11.44 -7.31
N SER A 77 -9.59 -11.91 -8.46
CA SER A 77 -8.78 -12.72 -9.39
C SER A 77 -7.54 -11.95 -9.89
N LEU A 78 -7.71 -10.68 -10.26
CA LEU A 78 -6.58 -9.83 -10.67
C LEU A 78 -5.60 -9.55 -9.52
N LYS A 79 -6.10 -9.37 -8.30
CA LYS A 79 -5.28 -9.21 -7.09
C LYS A 79 -4.47 -10.47 -6.79
N ALA A 80 -5.08 -11.65 -6.93
CA ALA A 80 -4.39 -12.92 -6.75
C ALA A 80 -3.22 -13.07 -7.74
N LYS A 81 -3.45 -12.77 -9.03
CA LYS A 81 -2.40 -12.79 -10.07
C LYS A 81 -1.27 -11.80 -9.81
N TYR A 82 -1.59 -10.63 -9.24
CA TYR A 82 -0.61 -9.59 -8.91
C TYR A 82 0.27 -9.94 -7.72
N ASN A 83 -0.28 -10.62 -6.71
CA ASN A 83 0.44 -10.96 -5.48
C ASN A 83 1.50 -12.05 -5.68
N SER A 84 1.66 -12.58 -6.90
CA SER A 84 2.77 -13.46 -7.23
C SER A 84 4.10 -12.82 -6.84
N PRO A 85 4.96 -13.53 -6.08
CA PRO A 85 6.20 -12.98 -5.57
C PRO A 85 7.05 -12.46 -6.73
N CYS A 86 7.45 -11.20 -6.63
CA CYS A 86 8.39 -10.63 -7.58
C CYS A 86 9.68 -11.47 -7.59
N LYS A 87 10.23 -11.80 -8.77
CA LYS A 87 11.46 -12.60 -8.90
C LYS A 87 12.66 -11.96 -8.17
N ASN A 88 12.64 -10.64 -7.96
CA ASN A 88 13.66 -9.92 -7.18
C ASN A 88 13.42 -9.94 -5.65
N SER A 89 12.41 -10.69 -5.17
CA SER A 89 12.21 -10.95 -3.73
C SER A 89 13.22 -11.92 -3.14
N ALA A 90 14.11 -12.49 -3.97
CA ALA A 90 15.37 -13.10 -3.56
C ALA A 90 16.24 -12.04 -2.87
N CYS A 91 15.86 -11.80 -1.62
CA CYS A 91 16.36 -10.80 -0.71
C CYS A 91 17.89 -10.82 -0.68
N SER A 92 18.48 -9.63 -0.83
CA SER A 92 19.89 -9.38 -0.47
C SER A 92 20.23 -10.09 0.84
N LYS A 93 21.48 -10.57 1.00
CA LYS A 93 21.97 -11.25 2.21
C LYS A 93 21.54 -10.51 3.49
N TYR A 94 21.54 -9.18 3.45
CA TYR A 94 21.03 -8.30 4.49
C TYR A 94 19.55 -8.53 4.84
N LEU A 95 18.65 -8.56 3.85
CA LEU A 95 17.22 -8.75 4.09
C LEU A 95 16.90 -10.14 4.64
N LYS A 96 17.65 -11.17 4.25
CA LYS A 96 17.53 -12.51 4.85
C LYS A 96 17.89 -12.48 6.34
N PHE A 97 19.03 -11.84 6.68
CA PHE A 97 19.45 -11.64 8.07
C PHE A 97 18.41 -10.87 8.87
N VAL A 98 17.95 -9.72 8.36
CA VAL A 98 16.96 -8.87 9.04
C VAL A 98 15.68 -9.64 9.33
N ASN A 99 15.17 -10.41 8.36
CA ASN A 99 13.95 -11.20 8.56
C ASN A 99 14.12 -12.29 9.62
N ALA A 100 15.27 -12.98 9.64
CA ALA A 100 15.57 -13.99 10.66
C ALA A 100 15.70 -13.35 12.06
N ALA A 101 16.55 -12.34 12.19
CA ALA A 101 16.78 -11.61 13.43
C ALA A 101 15.49 -10.97 13.99
N TYR A 102 14.64 -10.40 13.12
CA TYR A 102 13.36 -9.82 13.51
C TYR A 102 12.41 -10.88 14.10
N ARG A 103 12.35 -12.09 13.52
CA ARG A 103 11.50 -13.17 14.04
C ARG A 103 11.96 -13.62 15.41
N CYS A 104 13.27 -13.81 15.62
CA CYS A 104 13.83 -14.21 16.91
C CYS A 104 13.58 -13.16 18.00
N LEU A 105 13.88 -11.89 17.72
CA LEU A 105 13.67 -10.81 18.69
C LEU A 105 12.19 -10.61 19.02
N ARG A 106 11.28 -10.87 18.08
CA ARG A 106 9.84 -10.79 18.34
C ARG A 106 9.33 -11.94 19.20
N GLN A 107 9.97 -13.11 19.13
CA GLN A 107 9.68 -14.25 20.00
C GLN A 107 10.20 -14.02 21.42
N GLN A 108 11.42 -13.49 21.56
CA GLN A 108 12.04 -13.20 22.86
C GLN A 108 11.42 -11.98 23.57
N HIS A 109 11.01 -10.97 22.79
CA HIS A 109 10.48 -9.72 23.31
C HIS A 109 9.15 -9.34 22.65
N PRO A 110 8.02 -9.92 23.12
CA PRO A 110 6.70 -9.57 22.59
C PRO A 110 6.31 -8.11 22.88
N ASP A 111 6.76 -7.58 24.01
CA ASP A 111 6.42 -6.23 24.51
C ASP A 111 7.23 -5.10 23.87
N TRP A 112 8.31 -5.43 23.15
CA TRP A 112 9.14 -4.41 22.52
C TRP A 112 8.39 -3.71 21.39
N SER A 113 8.60 -2.41 21.26
CA SER A 113 8.09 -1.64 20.12
C SER A 113 8.83 -2.04 18.84
N SER A 114 8.16 -1.90 17.68
CA SER A 114 8.79 -2.15 16.38
C SER A 114 10.01 -1.26 16.10
N LYS A 115 10.20 -0.17 16.85
CA LYS A 115 11.38 0.69 16.76
C LYS A 115 12.57 0.04 17.47
N GLN A 116 12.38 -0.40 18.72
CA GLN A 116 13.42 -1.06 19.52
C GLN A 116 13.95 -2.33 18.84
N ILE A 117 13.06 -3.15 18.27
CA ILE A 117 13.48 -4.35 17.52
C ILE A 117 14.32 -3.97 16.31
N ARG A 118 13.95 -2.92 15.58
CA ARG A 118 14.73 -2.47 14.41
C ARG A 118 16.11 -1.97 14.82
N ASP A 119 16.20 -1.17 15.89
CA ASP A 119 17.47 -0.64 16.37
C ASP A 119 18.40 -1.80 16.81
N ALA A 120 17.86 -2.82 17.49
CA ALA A 120 18.59 -4.04 17.87
C ALA A 120 19.06 -4.87 16.66
N VAL A 121 18.20 -5.08 15.65
CA VAL A 121 18.60 -5.78 14.40
C VAL A 121 19.72 -5.02 13.67
N MET A 122 19.66 -3.68 13.67
CA MET A 122 20.70 -2.87 13.03
C MET A 122 22.03 -2.91 13.79
N GLN A 123 21.97 -2.99 15.12
CA GLN A 123 23.15 -3.13 15.97
C GLN A 123 23.81 -4.50 15.78
N SER A 124 23.02 -5.57 15.73
CA SER A 124 23.52 -6.94 15.49
C SER A 124 24.10 -7.14 14.09
N TYR A 125 23.53 -6.47 13.06
CA TYR A 125 24.10 -6.47 11.72
C TYR A 125 25.47 -5.80 11.65
N ARG A 126 25.65 -4.67 12.36
CA ARG A 126 26.95 -3.97 12.45
C ARG A 126 28.01 -4.83 13.16
N GLY A 127 27.59 -5.62 14.15
CA GLY A 127 28.44 -6.58 14.86
C GLY A 127 28.62 -7.92 14.14
N LYS A 128 27.97 -8.16 13.00
CA LYS A 128 27.89 -9.47 12.30
C LYS A 128 27.47 -10.65 13.20
N GLN A 129 26.74 -10.38 14.27
CA GLN A 129 26.27 -11.40 15.21
C GLN A 129 24.78 -11.62 14.99
N CYS A 130 24.36 -12.88 15.04
CA CYS A 130 22.94 -13.19 15.12
C CYS A 130 22.45 -12.84 16.53
N PRO A 131 21.32 -12.12 16.68
CA PRO A 131 20.75 -11.80 17.99
C PRO A 131 20.02 -13.00 18.63
N CYS A 132 20.16 -14.20 18.06
CA CYS A 132 19.63 -15.46 18.55
C CYS A 132 20.76 -16.37 18.97
#